data_AF-A0A5N7ZH86-F1
#
_entry.id   AF-A0A5N7ZH86-F1
#
_cell.length_a   1.000
_cell.length_b   1.000
_cell.length_c   1.000
_cell.angle_alpha   90.00
_cell.angle_beta   90.00
_cell.angle_gamma   90.00
#
_symmetry.space_group_name_H-M   'P 1'
#
loop_
_entity.id
_entity.type
_entity.pdbx_description
1 polymer ?
#
loop_
_entity_poly.entity_id
_entity_poly.type
_entity_poly.pdbx_seq_one_letter_code
_entity_poly.pdbx_strand_id
1 'polypeptide(L)'
;MDLILILLLAAVLCVPVTQQLGLGAIPGYLIAGVLVGPSCLKLVTNVDTMIGVSQWGVVMMLFIIGLELSPKRLWAMRNEVFVLGSMQMLVCGLLLGVVFGAALRHLAGMGWQAAVLCGLSLALSSTAVALRLLDERMLTRTPLGRSALGVLLFQD
;
A
#
# COMPACT_ATOMS: atom_id res chain seq x y z
N MET A 1 -18.01 6.51 -24.57
CA MET A 1 -18.30 5.67 -23.39
C MET A 1 -17.88 6.45 -22.17
N ASP A 2 -18.73 6.57 -21.16
CA ASP A 2 -18.36 7.27 -19.93
C ASP A 2 -17.11 6.63 -19.33
N LEU A 3 -16.11 7.43 -18.98
CA LEU A 3 -14.86 7.01 -18.34
C LEU A 3 -15.11 6.00 -17.20
N ILE A 4 -16.16 6.28 -16.42
CA ILE A 4 -16.62 5.46 -15.30
C ILE A 4 -17.05 4.05 -15.77
N LEU A 5 -17.75 3.92 -16.90
CA LEU A 5 -18.18 2.62 -17.42
C LEU A 5 -16.98 1.76 -17.82
N ILE A 6 -15.97 2.35 -18.46
CA ILE A 6 -14.76 1.62 -18.86
C ILE A 6 -14.02 1.12 -17.61
N LEU A 7 -13.88 1.98 -16.59
CA LEU A 7 -13.22 1.62 -15.33
C LEU A 7 -13.98 0.54 -14.56
N LEU A 8 -15.30 0.67 -14.47
CA LEU A 8 -16.16 -0.33 -13.83
C LEU A 8 -16.08 -1.66 -14.58
N LEU A 9 -16.15 -1.65 -15.91
CA LEU A 9 -16.09 -2.86 -16.71
C LEU A 9 -14.74 -3.57 -16.54
N ALA A 10 -13.63 -2.82 -16.58
CA ALA A 10 -12.31 -3.40 -16.35
C ALA A 10 -12.14 -3.96 -14.93
N ALA A 11 -12.65 -3.26 -13.92
CA ALA A 11 -12.65 -3.74 -12.55
C ALA A 11 -13.49 -5.03 -12.41
N VAL A 12 -14.70 -5.06 -12.97
CA VAL A 12 -15.60 -6.22 -12.95
C VAL A 12 -14.99 -7.44 -13.64
N LEU A 13 -14.17 -7.25 -14.67
CA LEU A 13 -13.47 -8.35 -15.33
C LEU A 13 -12.22 -8.81 -14.55
N CYS A 14 -11.41 -7.88 -14.05
CA CYS A 14 -10.11 -8.22 -13.47
C CYS A 14 -10.19 -8.65 -11.98
N VAL A 15 -11.06 -8.02 -11.19
CA VAL A 15 -11.14 -8.25 -9.74
C VAL A 15 -11.60 -9.67 -9.40
N PRO A 16 -12.65 -10.24 -10.02
CA PRO A 16 -13.04 -11.62 -9.75
C PRO A 16 -11.94 -12.63 -10.07
N VAL A 17 -11.17 -12.38 -11.14
CA VAL A 17 -10.04 -13.25 -11.53
C VAL A 17 -8.98 -13.25 -10.43
N THR A 18 -8.55 -12.08 -9.93
CA THR A 18 -7.54 -12.03 -8.86
C THR A 18 -8.06 -12.54 -7.52
N GLN A 19 -9.35 -12.37 -7.23
CA GLN A 19 -9.99 -12.93 -6.06
C GLN A 19 -10.07 -14.47 -6.11
N GLN A 20 -10.40 -15.04 -7.27
CA GLN A 20 -10.40 -16.50 -7.47
C GLN A 20 -9.00 -17.10 -7.32
N LEU A 21 -7.95 -16.36 -7.68
CA LEU A 21 -6.56 -16.73 -7.44
C LEU A 21 -6.10 -16.55 -5.98
N GLY A 22 -6.97 -16.06 -5.09
CA GLY A 22 -6.68 -15.87 -3.67
C GLY A 22 -5.87 -14.60 -3.33
N LEU A 23 -5.60 -13.74 -4.32
CA LEU A 23 -4.71 -12.57 -4.20
C LEU A 23 -5.39 -11.31 -3.60
N GLY A 24 -6.72 -11.32 -3.44
CA GLY A 24 -7.51 -10.16 -2.99
C GLY A 24 -7.96 -9.25 -4.14
N ALA A 25 -8.62 -8.13 -3.83
CA ALA A 25 -9.17 -7.24 -4.88
C ALA A 25 -8.12 -6.27 -5.45
N ILE A 26 -7.14 -5.86 -4.63
CA ILE A 26 -6.18 -4.80 -4.97
C ILE A 26 -5.36 -5.10 -6.22
N PRO A 27 -4.77 -6.30 -6.38
CA PRO A 27 -4.06 -6.66 -7.62
C PRO A 27 -4.98 -6.59 -8.85
N GLY A 28 -6.26 -6.91 -8.71
CA GLY A 28 -7.24 -6.83 -9.79
C GLY A 28 -7.50 -5.40 -10.23
N TYR A 29 -7.60 -4.44 -9.29
CA TYR A 29 -7.70 -3.02 -9.61
C TYR A 29 -6.45 -2.48 -10.32
N LEU A 30 -5.25 -2.93 -9.91
CA LEU A 30 -4.00 -2.53 -10.56
C LEU A 30 -3.92 -3.06 -11.99
N ILE A 31 -4.25 -4.33 -12.21
CA ILE A 31 -4.27 -4.94 -13.56
C ILE A 31 -5.29 -4.23 -14.43
N ALA A 32 -6.50 -3.96 -13.92
CA ALA A 32 -7.52 -3.21 -14.65
C ALA A 32 -7.02 -1.83 -15.07
N GLY A 33 -6.35 -1.10 -14.17
CA GLY A 33 -5.76 0.21 -14.45
C GLY A 33 -4.67 0.17 -15.51
N VAL A 34 -3.77 -0.82 -15.45
CA VAL A 34 -2.71 -1.02 -16.46
C VAL A 34 -3.29 -1.35 -17.83
N LEU A 35 -4.30 -2.23 -17.90
CA LEU A 35 -4.94 -2.61 -19.15
C LEU A 35 -5.69 -1.44 -19.80
N VAL A 36 -6.46 -0.69 -19.02
CA VAL A 36 -7.27 0.43 -19.52
C VAL A 36 -6.43 1.69 -19.78
N GLY A 37 -5.29 1.81 -19.10
CA GLY A 37 -4.40 2.96 -19.17
C GLY A 37 -3.76 3.21 -20.54
N PRO A 38 -3.02 4.32 -20.66
CA PRO A 38 -2.42 4.76 -21.92
C PRO A 38 -1.32 3.82 -22.43
N SER A 39 -0.77 2.98 -21.55
CA SER A 39 0.29 2.02 -21.89
C SER A 39 -0.21 0.76 -22.60
N CYS A 40 -1.51 0.45 -22.53
CA CYS A 40 -2.07 -0.77 -23.09
C CYS A 40 -3.22 -0.47 -24.08
N LEU A 41 -4.47 -0.41 -23.62
CA LEU A 41 -5.64 -0.22 -24.50
C LEU A 41 -5.88 1.25 -24.88
N LYS A 42 -5.20 2.22 -24.24
CA LYS A 42 -5.36 3.67 -24.49
C LYS A 42 -6.79 4.17 -24.40
N LEU A 43 -7.61 3.48 -23.61
CA LEU A 43 -9.01 3.84 -23.38
C LEU A 43 -9.14 5.02 -22.42
N VAL A 44 -8.16 5.19 -21.52
CA VAL A 44 -8.07 6.32 -20.59
C VAL A 44 -6.74 7.04 -20.79
N THR A 45 -6.82 8.24 -21.37
CA THR A 45 -5.65 9.06 -21.72
C THR A 45 -5.47 10.27 -20.80
N ASN A 46 -6.53 10.71 -20.11
CA ASN A 46 -6.49 11.84 -19.19
C ASN A 46 -5.99 11.42 -17.80
N VAL A 47 -4.68 11.28 -17.67
CA VAL A 47 -4.02 10.90 -16.41
C VAL A 47 -4.20 11.97 -15.33
N ASP A 48 -4.18 13.26 -15.68
CA ASP A 48 -4.32 14.36 -14.71
C ASP A 48 -5.69 14.34 -14.02
N THR A 49 -6.75 14.08 -14.78
CA THR A 49 -8.11 13.92 -14.22
C THR A 49 -8.20 12.71 -13.29
N MET A 50 -7.54 11.60 -13.65
CA MET A 50 -7.44 10.40 -12.81
C MET A 50 -6.72 10.67 -11.49
N ILE A 51 -5.64 11.44 -11.51
CA ILE A 51 -4.90 11.82 -10.30
C ILE A 51 -5.82 12.60 -9.35
N GLY A 52 -6.53 13.61 -9.85
CA GLY A 52 -7.46 14.39 -9.03
C GLY A 52 -8.57 13.55 -8.40
N VAL A 53 -9.17 12.62 -9.15
CA VAL A 53 -10.21 11.70 -8.62
C VAL A 53 -9.62 10.74 -7.57
N SER A 54 -8.42 10.21 -7.81
CA SER A 54 -7.76 9.26 -6.90
C SER A 54 -7.44 9.90 -5.54
N GLN A 55 -7.01 11.17 -5.52
CA GLN A 55 -6.74 11.92 -4.29
C GLN A 55 -7.99 12.04 -3.42
N TRP A 56 -9.15 12.38 -3.98
CA TRP A 56 -10.41 12.40 -3.24
C TRP A 56 -10.77 11.03 -2.67
N GLY A 57 -10.56 9.95 -3.44
CA GLY A 57 -10.77 8.58 -2.95
C GLY A 57 -9.90 8.23 -1.75
N VAL A 58 -8.60 8.56 -1.82
CA VAL A 58 -7.64 8.33 -0.71
C VAL A 58 -8.00 9.18 0.52
N VAL A 59 -8.31 10.47 0.34
CA VAL A 59 -8.71 11.35 1.45
C VAL A 59 -9.98 10.85 2.14
N MET A 60 -11.01 10.47 1.38
CA MET A 60 -12.24 9.90 1.96
C MET A 60 -11.96 8.59 2.72
N MET A 61 -11.08 7.74 2.18
CA MET A 61 -10.70 6.50 2.83
C MET A 61 -9.96 6.74 4.15
N LEU A 62 -8.92 7.59 4.14
CA LEU A 62 -8.17 7.95 5.33
C LEU A 62 -9.05 8.67 6.37
N PHE A 63 -10.01 9.47 5.92
CA PHE A 63 -10.99 10.11 6.79
C PHE A 63 -11.89 9.10 7.51
N ILE A 64 -12.47 8.14 6.77
CA ILE A 64 -13.29 7.06 7.36
C ILE A 64 -12.47 6.24 8.36
N ILE A 65 -11.24 5.87 7.99
CA ILE A 65 -10.30 5.17 8.89
C ILE A 65 -10.05 6.00 10.15
N GLY A 66 -9.85 7.32 10.00
CA GLY A 66 -9.67 8.25 11.11
C GLY A 66 -10.88 8.31 12.05
N LEU A 67 -12.11 8.24 11.52
CA LEU A 67 -13.34 8.20 12.31
C LEU A 67 -13.51 6.87 13.07
N GLU A 68 -13.03 5.75 12.53
CA GLU A 68 -13.04 4.46 13.22
C GLU A 68 -11.99 4.35 14.35
N LEU A 69 -10.92 5.16 14.27
CA LEU A 69 -9.85 5.20 15.25
C LEU A 69 -10.19 6.14 16.41
N SER A 70 -10.55 5.56 17.56
CA SER A 70 -10.69 6.36 18.80
C SER A 70 -9.31 6.71 19.40
N PRO A 71 -9.12 7.94 19.93
CA PRO A 71 -7.86 8.33 20.58
C PRO A 71 -7.45 7.39 21.73
N LYS A 72 -8.43 6.85 22.46
CA LYS A 72 -8.21 5.85 23.51
C LYS A 72 -7.61 4.55 22.95
N ARG A 73 -8.07 4.10 21.77
CA ARG A 73 -7.55 2.92 21.09
C ARG A 73 -6.11 3.15 20.61
N LEU A 74 -5.81 4.33 20.06
CA LEU A 74 -4.45 4.71 19.68
C LEU A 74 -3.49 4.71 20.88
N TRP A 75 -3.90 5.29 22.00
CA TRP A 75 -3.07 5.32 23.21
C TRP A 75 -2.80 3.93 23.80
N ALA A 76 -3.78 3.02 23.67
CA ALA A 76 -3.62 1.62 24.04
C ALA A 76 -2.68 0.86 23.08
N MET A 77 -2.46 1.38 21.87
CA MET A 77 -1.61 0.80 20.82
C MET A 77 -0.20 1.42 20.77
N ARG A 78 0.18 2.26 21.74
CA ARG A 78 1.46 2.99 21.72
C ARG A 78 2.69 2.08 21.61
N ASN A 79 2.62 0.86 22.17
CA ASN A 79 3.73 -0.08 22.09
C ASN A 79 3.80 -0.68 20.68
N GLU A 80 2.66 -1.02 20.09
CA GLU A 80 2.58 -1.50 18.72
C GLU A 80 3.04 -0.43 17.72
N VAL A 81 2.70 0.83 17.93
CA VAL A 81 3.14 1.95 17.08
C VAL A 81 4.63 2.22 17.25
N PHE A 82 5.08 2.58 18.45
CA PHE A 82 6.44 3.07 18.64
C PHE A 82 7.48 1.96 18.77
N VAL A 83 7.16 0.83 19.41
CA VAL A 83 8.14 -0.25 19.60
C VAL A 83 8.12 -1.17 18.39
N LEU A 84 6.93 -1.70 18.04
CA LEU A 84 6.83 -2.70 16.99
C LEU A 84 7.02 -2.08 15.59
N GLY A 85 6.46 -0.89 15.34
CA GLY A 85 6.67 -0.13 14.11
C GLY A 85 8.13 0.27 13.89
N SER A 86 8.79 0.86 14.90
CA SER A 86 10.22 1.23 14.76
C SER A 86 11.12 0.01 14.62
N MET A 87 10.84 -1.07 15.35
CA MET A 87 11.60 -2.31 15.24
C MET A 87 11.43 -2.94 13.86
N GLN A 88 10.21 -2.97 13.31
CA GLN A 88 9.99 -3.44 11.94
C GLN A 88 10.75 -2.57 10.94
N MET A 89 10.66 -1.24 11.04
CA MET A 89 11.26 -0.35 10.06
C MET A 89 12.79 -0.40 10.08
N LEU A 90 13.38 -0.45 11.27
CA LEU A 90 14.83 -0.57 11.43
C LEU A 90 15.33 -1.95 10.98
N VAL A 91 14.68 -3.04 11.41
CA VAL A 91 15.13 -4.40 11.08
C VAL A 91 14.97 -4.66 9.59
N CYS A 92 13.79 -4.41 9.01
CA CYS A 92 13.57 -4.58 7.58
C CYS A 92 14.43 -3.61 6.77
N GLY A 93 14.51 -2.33 7.17
CA GLY A 93 15.29 -1.33 6.46
C GLY A 93 16.78 -1.63 6.42
N LEU A 94 17.35 -2.06 7.54
CA LEU A 94 18.76 -2.46 7.61
C LEU A 94 19.01 -3.77 6.86
N LEU A 95 18.15 -4.78 7.00
CA LEU A 95 18.34 -6.04 6.28
C LEU A 95 18.24 -5.85 4.77
N LEU A 96 17.23 -5.12 4.29
CA LEU A 96 17.08 -4.78 2.88
C LEU A 96 18.23 -3.90 2.40
N GLY A 97 18.63 -2.91 3.20
CA GLY A 97 19.77 -2.04 2.89
C GLY A 97 21.11 -2.79 2.81
N VAL A 98 21.33 -3.81 3.64
CA VAL A 98 22.52 -4.65 3.56
C VAL A 98 22.44 -5.58 2.36
N VAL A 99 21.33 -6.30 2.16
CA VAL A 99 21.21 -7.28 1.07
C VAL A 99 21.19 -6.60 -0.30
N PHE A 100 20.26 -5.67 -0.52
CA PHE A 100 20.15 -4.97 -1.79
C PHE A 100 21.26 -3.96 -1.95
N GLY A 101 21.62 -3.23 -0.90
CA GLY A 101 22.69 -2.24 -0.99
C GLY A 101 24.08 -2.84 -1.21
N ALA A 102 24.39 -4.02 -0.65
CA ALA A 102 25.62 -4.73 -1.01
C ALA A 102 25.59 -5.19 -2.47
N ALA A 103 24.47 -5.73 -2.94
CA ALA A 103 24.31 -6.12 -4.34
C ALA A 103 24.45 -4.93 -5.31
N LEU A 104 23.79 -3.80 -5.01
CA LEU A 104 23.85 -2.56 -5.79
C LEU A 104 25.21 -1.87 -5.70
N ARG A 105 25.92 -1.99 -4.57
CA ARG A 105 27.30 -1.52 -4.46
C ARG A 105 28.24 -2.29 -5.40
N HIS A 106 28.08 -3.60 -5.49
CA HIS A 106 28.89 -4.44 -6.38
C HIS A 106 28.57 -4.22 -7.87
N LEU A 107 27.32 -3.93 -8.21
CA LEU A 107 26.89 -3.79 -9.62
C LEU A 107 26.91 -2.35 -10.14
N ALA A 108 26.57 -1.37 -9.30
CA ALA A 108 26.37 0.03 -9.70
C ALA A 108 27.33 1.01 -8.99
N GLY A 109 28.29 0.53 -8.18
CA GLY A 109 29.24 1.39 -7.46
C GLY A 109 28.59 2.30 -6.42
N MET A 110 27.38 1.96 -5.97
CA MET A 110 26.54 2.80 -5.14
C MET A 110 27.14 3.00 -3.73
N GLY A 111 27.06 4.24 -3.22
CA GLY A 111 27.53 4.60 -1.88
C GLY A 111 26.68 3.96 -0.78
N TRP A 112 27.27 3.76 0.40
CA TRP A 112 26.59 3.10 1.54
C TRP A 112 25.37 3.90 2.04
N GLN A 113 25.39 5.23 1.89
CA GLN A 113 24.26 6.10 2.24
C GLN A 113 23.04 5.81 1.36
N ALA A 114 23.27 5.62 0.05
CA ALA A 114 22.20 5.35 -0.90
C ALA A 114 21.64 3.93 -0.73
N ALA A 115 22.49 2.96 -0.38
CA ALA A 115 22.07 1.62 0.03
C ALA A 115 21.12 1.62 1.25
N VAL A 116 21.47 2.37 2.30
CA VAL A 116 20.61 2.52 3.50
C VAL A 116 19.31 3.21 3.15
N LEU A 117 19.36 4.28 2.34
CA LEU A 117 18.16 5.00 1.90
C LEU A 117 17.21 4.06 1.14
N CYS A 118 17.72 3.30 0.17
CA CYS A 118 16.95 2.31 -0.56
C CYS A 118 16.36 1.24 0.36
N GLY A 119 17.15 0.73 1.32
CA GLY A 119 16.67 -0.27 2.29
C GLY A 119 15.48 0.25 3.10
N LEU A 120 15.59 1.46 3.64
CA LEU A 120 14.50 2.12 4.39
C LEU A 120 13.28 2.37 3.50
N SER A 121 13.47 2.85 2.26
CA SER A 121 12.36 3.05 1.32
C SER A 121 11.63 1.75 0.98
N LEU A 122 12.36 0.64 0.84
CA LEU A 122 11.78 -0.68 0.58
C LEU A 122 11.10 -1.31 1.82
N ALA A 123 11.41 -0.84 3.02
CA ALA A 123 10.80 -1.32 4.26
C ALA A 123 9.42 -0.71 4.55
N LEU A 124 9.07 0.39 3.87
CA LEU A 124 7.77 1.04 3.96
C LEU A 124 6.67 0.15 3.34
N SER A 125 5.53 0.08 4.01
CA SER A 125 4.33 -0.57 3.50
C SER A 125 3.33 0.49 3.01
N SER A 126 2.49 0.10 2.05
CA SER A 126 1.36 0.96 1.66
C SER A 126 0.22 0.80 2.66
N THR A 127 0.06 1.80 3.54
CA THR A 127 -1.02 1.86 4.54
C THR A 127 -2.38 1.66 3.91
N ALA A 128 -2.69 2.41 2.85
CA ALA A 128 -3.98 2.34 2.18
C ALA A 128 -4.33 0.91 1.71
N VAL A 129 -3.37 0.24 1.07
CA VAL A 129 -3.52 -1.12 0.55
C VAL A 129 -3.63 -2.14 1.67
N ALA A 130 -2.76 -2.05 2.68
CA ALA A 130 -2.75 -2.99 3.80
C ALA A 130 -4.03 -2.91 4.64
N LEU A 131 -4.55 -1.70 4.88
CA LEU A 131 -5.81 -1.49 5.59
C LEU A 131 -7.01 -2.08 4.85
N ARG A 132 -7.10 -1.83 3.53
CA ARG A 132 -8.13 -2.43 2.68
C ARG A 132 -8.07 -3.95 2.72
N LEU A 133 -6.87 -4.52 2.69
CA LEU A 133 -6.70 -5.97 2.77
C LEU A 133 -7.12 -6.53 4.13
N LEU A 134 -6.80 -5.84 5.23
CA LEU A 134 -7.25 -6.23 6.57
C LEU A 134 -8.77 -6.20 6.67
N ASP A 135 -9.42 -5.22 6.06
CA ASP A 135 -10.88 -5.07 6.03
C ASP A 135 -11.54 -6.16 5.17
N GLU A 136 -11.04 -6.39 3.96
CA GLU A 136 -11.48 -7.47 3.06
C GLU A 136 -11.41 -8.85 3.71
N ARG A 137 -10.44 -9.06 4.61
CA ARG A 137 -10.23 -10.31 5.34
C ARG A 137 -10.92 -10.32 6.72
N MET A 138 -11.66 -9.28 7.09
CA MET A 138 -12.26 -9.08 8.43
C MET A 138 -11.26 -9.19 9.60
N LEU A 139 -10.00 -8.82 9.37
CA LEU A 139 -8.92 -8.90 10.35
C LEU A 139 -8.76 -7.63 11.18
N THR A 140 -9.42 -6.53 10.84
CA THR A 140 -9.29 -5.20 11.49
C THR A 140 -9.53 -5.19 13.00
N ARG A 141 -10.32 -6.16 13.52
CA ARG A 141 -10.62 -6.30 14.95
C ARG A 141 -9.79 -7.37 15.67
N THR A 142 -8.94 -8.09 14.95
CA THR A 142 -8.09 -9.15 15.50
C THR A 142 -6.82 -8.55 16.13
N PRO A 143 -6.13 -9.27 17.05
CA PRO A 143 -4.84 -8.84 17.56
C PRO A 143 -3.80 -8.64 16.45
N LEU A 144 -3.83 -9.48 15.41
CA LEU A 144 -2.96 -9.35 14.24
C LEU A 144 -3.25 -8.04 13.47
N GLY A 145 -4.53 -7.74 13.22
CA GLY A 145 -4.92 -6.48 12.59
C GLY A 145 -4.52 -5.26 13.42
N ARG A 146 -4.63 -5.33 14.75
CA ARG A 146 -4.17 -4.27 15.66
C ARG A 146 -2.65 -4.05 15.57
N SER A 147 -1.85 -5.10 15.58
CA SER A 147 -0.40 -4.97 15.42
C SER A 147 -0.02 -4.42 14.04
N ALA A 148 -0.66 -4.90 12.98
CA ALA A 148 -0.46 -4.39 11.63
C ALA A 148 -0.83 -2.90 11.52
N LEU A 149 -1.98 -2.49 12.07
CA LEU A 149 -2.38 -1.09 12.18
C LEU A 149 -1.33 -0.24 12.89
N GLY A 150 -0.77 -0.73 14.00
CA GLY A 150 0.27 -0.03 14.75
C GLY A 150 1.53 0.22 13.91
N VAL A 151 2.01 -0.79 13.19
CA VAL A 151 3.16 -0.66 12.28
C VAL A 151 2.87 0.32 11.15
N LEU A 152 1.69 0.23 10.52
CA LEU A 152 1.32 1.12 9.42
C LEU A 152 1.23 2.58 9.86
N LEU A 153 0.66 2.85 11.04
CA LEU A 153 0.57 4.21 11.61
C LEU A 153 1.95 4.80 11.98
N PHE A 154 2.97 3.96 12.17
CA PHE A 154 4.34 4.43 12.39
C PHE A 154 5.07 4.77 11.08
N GLN A 155 4.68 4.13 9.98
CA GLN A 155 5.31 4.28 8.66
C GLN A 155 4.74 5.43 7.82
N ASP A 156 3.49 5.82 8.07
CA ASP A 156 2.78 6.93 7.40
C ASP A 156 3.25 8.29 7.94
#